data_AF-A0A9P7J273-F1
#
_entry.id   AF-A0A9P7J273-F1
#
_cell.length_a   1.000
_cell.length_b   1.000
_cell.length_c   1.000
_cell.angle_alpha   90.00
_cell.angle_beta   90.00
_cell.angle_gamma   90.00
#
_symmetry.space_group_name_H-M   'P 1'
#
loop_
_entity.id
_entity.type
_entity.pdbx_description
1 polymer ?
#
loop_
_entity_poly.entity_id
_entity_poly.type
_entity_poly.pdbx_seq_one_letter_code
_entity_poly.pdbx_strand_id
1 'polypeptide(L)' 'GHMCIFLQKFHCKLNPIEFFWGRVKKYLHDNCDYMFDTLKKNMSLALTSVSVNTIRLWQH' A
#
# COMPACT_ATOMS: atom_id res chain seq x y z
N GLY A 1 8.37 -25.32 -1.71
CA GLY A 1 7.57 -24.91 -0.53
C GLY A 1 7.62 -23.41 -0.39
N HIS A 2 6.65 -22.79 0.29
CA HIS A 2 6.61 -21.33 0.52
C HIS A 2 6.82 -21.00 2.00
N MET A 3 7.52 -19.90 2.28
CA MET A 3 7.69 -19.37 3.63
C MET A 3 6.48 -18.51 4.00
N CYS A 4 5.86 -18.80 5.15
CA CYS A 4 4.71 -18.05 5.67
C CYS A 4 5.17 -17.17 6.84
N ILE A 5 4.81 -15.89 6.81
CA ILE A 5 5.07 -14.94 7.90
C ILE A 5 3.78 -14.80 8.71
N PHE A 6 3.82 -15.16 10.00
CA PHE A 6 2.70 -15.00 10.91
C PHE A 6 2.76 -13.64 11.59
N LEU A 7 1.74 -12.81 11.33
CA LEU A 7 1.61 -11.47 11.89
C LEU A 7 0.66 -11.48 13.09
N GLN A 8 0.90 -10.58 14.04
CA GLN A 8 0.07 -10.48 15.24
C GLN A 8 -1.31 -9.91 14.89
N LYS A 9 -2.37 -10.57 15.37
CA LYS A 9 -3.75 -10.11 15.18
C LYS A 9 -3.95 -8.74 15.83
N PHE A 10 -4.68 -7.86 15.16
CA PHE A 10 -5.03 -6.49 15.62
C PHE A 10 -3.87 -5.48 15.67
N HIS A 11 -2.68 -5.83 15.18
CA HIS A 11 -1.56 -4.90 15.05
C HIS A 11 -1.30 -4.58 13.57
N CYS A 12 -2.26 -3.92 12.91
CA CYS A 12 -2.14 -3.55 11.49
C CYS A 12 -0.89 -2.70 11.19
N LYS A 13 -0.38 -1.96 12.19
CA LYS A 13 0.89 -1.20 12.12
C LYS A 13 2.13 -2.09 11.99
N LEU A 14 2.03 -3.40 12.16
CA LEU A 14 3.12 -4.35 11.96
C LEU A 14 2.97 -5.12 10.65
N ASN A 15 1.88 -4.90 9.91
CA ASN A 15 1.61 -5.59 8.66
C ASN A 15 2.13 -4.76 7.47
N PRO A 16 3.18 -5.21 6.75
CA PRO A 16 3.77 -4.47 5.64
C PRO A 16 2.75 -4.10 4.53
N ILE A 17 1.76 -4.96 4.30
CA ILE A 17 0.75 -4.72 3.25
C ILE A 17 -0.17 -3.54 3.61
N GLU A 18 -0.40 -3.29 4.90
CA GLU A 18 -1.22 -2.17 5.36
C GLU A 18 -0.52 -0.83 5.11
N PHE A 19 0.80 -0.77 5.29
CA PHE A 19 1.59 0.42 4.93
C PHE A 19 1.55 0.69 3.43
N PHE A 20 1.73 -0.35 2.62
CA PHE A 20 1.64 -0.25 1.17
C PHE A 20 0.29 0.34 0.74
N TRP A 21 -0.81 -0.27 1.18
CA TRP A 21 -2.16 0.22 0.85
C TRP A 21 -2.48 1.58 1.47
N GLY A 22 -1.93 1.90 2.63
CA GLY A 22 -2.03 3.23 3.23
C GLY A 22 -1.47 4.33 2.32
N ARG A 23 -0.30 4.09 1.71
CA ARG A 23 0.33 5.03 0.77
C ARG A 23 -0.42 5.11 -0.56
N VAL A 24 -0.86 3.96 -1.10
CA VAL A 24 -1.69 3.92 -2.31
C VAL A 24 -2.98 4.72 -2.13
N LYS A 25 -3.70 4.50 -1.02
CA LYS A 25 -4.93 5.25 -0.71
C LYS A 25 -4.67 6.74 -0.59
N LYS A 26 -3.57 7.15 0.06
CA LYS A 26 -3.19 8.56 0.15
C LYS A 26 -2.96 9.17 -1.23
N TYR A 27 -2.19 8.51 -2.10
CA TYR A 27 -1.95 8.98 -3.46
C TYR A 27 -3.26 9.13 -4.24
N LEU A 28 -4.14 8.13 -4.19
CA LEU A 28 -5.42 8.18 -4.87
C LEU A 28 -6.32 9.31 -4.36
N HIS A 29 -6.33 9.54 -3.05
CA HIS A 29 -7.07 10.63 -2.44
C HIS A 29 -6.54 12.00 -2.85
N ASP A 30 -5.21 12.18 -2.84
CA ASP A 30 -4.56 13.43 -3.22
C ASP A 30 -4.70 13.74 -4.73
N ASN A 31 -4.99 12.73 -5.57
CA ASN A 31 -5.20 12.85 -7.02
C ASN A 31 -6.64 12.49 -7.44
N CYS A 32 -7.62 12.64 -6.54
CA CYS A 32 -9.01 12.28 -6.81
C CYS A 32 -9.75 13.38 -7.56
N ASP A 33 -10.33 13.06 -8.72
CA ASP A 33 -11.23 13.92 -9.49
C ASP A 33 -12.69 13.40 -9.50
N TYR A 34 -12.98 12.42 -8.64
CA TYR A 34 -14.27 11.72 -8.53
C TYR A 34 -14.73 10.96 -9.79
N MET A 35 -13.86 10.77 -10.78
CA MET A 35 -14.14 10.00 -11.98
C MET A 35 -13.61 8.56 -11.84
N PHE A 36 -14.45 7.57 -12.14
CA PHE A 36 -14.03 6.17 -12.07
C PHE A 36 -12.93 5.82 -13.10
N ASP A 37 -12.96 6.43 -14.29
CA ASP A 37 -11.92 6.21 -15.30
C ASP A 37 -10.56 6.76 -14.88
N THR A 38 -10.54 7.93 -14.23
CA THR A 38 -9.32 8.50 -13.68
C THR A 38 -8.82 7.67 -12.50
N LEU A 39 -9.70 7.17 -11.63
CA LEU A 39 -9.32 6.23 -10.57
C LEU A 39 -8.61 4.99 -11.13
N LYS A 40 -9.14 4.38 -12.20
CA LYS A 40 -8.50 3.22 -12.86
C LYS A 40 -7.10 3.56 -13.37
N LYS A 41 -6.92 4.73 -14.00
CA LYS A 41 -5.61 5.20 -14.48
C LYS A 41 -4.65 5.45 -13.33
N ASN A 42 -5.11 6.16 -12.29
CA ASN A 42 -4.32 6.53 -11.13
C ASN A 42 -3.95 5.33 -10.26
N MET A 43 -4.73 4.24 -10.27
CA MET A 43 -4.41 3.02 -9.53
C MET A 43 -3.05 2.45 -9.96
N SER A 44 -2.78 2.36 -11.26
CA SER A 44 -1.49 1.84 -11.74
C SER A 44 -0.34 2.74 -11.28
N LEU A 45 -0.50 4.05 -11.39
CA LEU A 45 0.51 5.03 -10.94
C LEU A 45 0.73 4.95 -9.42
N ALA A 46 -0.35 4.86 -8.64
CA ALA A 46 -0.32 4.74 -7.19
C ALA A 46 0.42 3.48 -6.73
N LEU A 47 0.19 2.34 -7.38
CA LEU A 47 0.88 1.08 -7.06
C LEU A 47 2.39 1.18 -7.35
N THR A 48 2.78 1.87 -8.43
CA THR A 48 4.21 2.06 -8.78
C THR A 48 4.92 3.13 -7.95
N SER A 49 4.19 4.04 -7.31
CA SER A 49 4.78 5.16 -6.55
C SER A 49 5.28 4.75 -5.16
N VAL A 50 4.85 3.59 -4.64
CA VAL A 50 5.25 3.12 -3.31
C VAL A 50 6.62 2.43 -3.37
N SER A 51 7.62 3.04 -2.71
CA SER A 51 8.95 2.44 -2.61
C SER A 51 8.97 1.21 -1.71
N VAL A 52 9.83 0.24 -2.04
CA VAL A 52 10.05 -0.97 -1.21
C VAL A 52 10.48 -0.62 0.21
N ASN A 53 11.24 0.47 0.40
CA ASN A 53 11.65 0.95 1.72
C ASN A 53 10.45 1.29 2.62
N THR A 54 9.34 1.75 2.03
CA THR A 54 8.11 2.04 2.78
C THR A 54 7.44 0.77 3.29
N ILE A 55 7.61 -0.35 2.57
CA ILE A 55 7.06 -1.67 2.93
C ILE A 55 7.93 -2.35 3.99
N ARG A 56 9.26 -2.14 3.90
CA ARG A 56 10.26 -2.81 4.76
C ARG A 56 10.66 -2.01 5.98
N LEU A 57 9.90 -0.96 6.35
CA LEU A 57 10.28 -0.01 7.39
C LEU A 57 10.62 -0.67 8.76
N TRP A 58 10.04 -1.85 9.03
CA TRP A 58 10.21 -2.61 10.26
C TRP A 58 10.89 -3.97 10.06
N GLN A 59 11.48 -4.22 8.88
CA GLN A 59 12.33 -5.39 8.65
C GLN A 59 13.77 -5.01 9.02
N HIS A 60 14.17 -5.35 10.25
CA HIS A 60 15.56 -5.33 10.70
C HIS A 60 16.19 -6.71 10.52
#